data_AF-A0A6J1LHD5-F1
#
_entry.id   AF-A0A6J1LHD5-F1
#
_cell.length_a   1.000
_cell.length_b   1.000
_cell.length_c   1.000
_cell.angle_alpha   90.00
_cell.angle_beta   90.00
_cell.angle_gamma   90.00
#
_symmetry.space_group_name_H-M   'P 1'
#
loop_
_entity.id
_entity.type
_entity.pdbx_description
1 polymer ?
#
loop_
_entity_poly.entity_id
_entity_poly.type
_entity_poly.pdbx_seq_one_letter_code
_entity_poly.pdbx_strand_id
1 'polypeptide(L)'
;MRGYFVYYLKILWAFCVINETIASAIKITKDDAYKKLLSLRSLAFEDCGSLYNVNYLNIENCSRVPCSMARDSTVKVTVLFDDNGNGVSFLKHEVRWVFTYLKSEAAISPDPCDGDHNCILNVNESKSYWANIYVNSTLPVMKGSMLWEAKDENNKNLICFEVPVVITM
;
A
#
# COMPACT_ATOMS: atom_id res chain seq x y z
N MET A 1 -42.97 41.71 -8.66
CA MET A 1 -41.72 41.17 -9.24
C MET A 1 -40.76 40.50 -8.23
N ARG A 2 -41.09 40.37 -6.93
CA ARG A 2 -40.19 39.77 -5.92
C ARG A 2 -40.28 38.23 -5.77
N GLY A 3 -41.40 37.61 -6.16
CA GLY A 3 -41.62 36.16 -5.97
C GLY A 3 -40.91 35.25 -6.97
N TYR A 4 -40.79 35.68 -8.24
CA TYR A 4 -40.15 34.87 -9.29
C TYR A 4 -38.65 34.69 -9.05
N PHE A 5 -37.96 35.74 -8.59
CA PHE A 5 -36.51 35.68 -8.32
C PHE A 5 -36.17 34.66 -7.22
N VAL A 6 -36.98 34.58 -6.16
CA VAL A 6 -36.82 33.61 -5.08
C VAL A 6 -37.09 32.18 -5.54
N TYR A 7 -38.01 31.99 -6.49
CA TYR A 7 -38.35 30.67 -7.04
C TYR A 7 -37.23 30.12 -7.93
N TYR A 8 -36.66 30.95 -8.81
CA TYR A 8 -35.50 30.57 -9.63
C TYR A 8 -34.26 30.27 -8.80
N LEU A 9 -34.03 31.02 -7.71
CA LEU A 9 -32.91 30.74 -6.79
C LEU A 9 -33.03 29.35 -6.14
N LYS A 10 -34.24 28.96 -5.71
CA LYS A 10 -34.49 27.63 -5.12
C LYS A 10 -34.30 26.49 -6.13
N ILE A 11 -34.70 26.70 -7.38
CA ILE A 11 -34.50 25.72 -8.46
C ILE A 11 -33.00 25.57 -8.77
N LEU A 12 -32.25 26.66 -8.89
CA LEU A 12 -30.79 26.64 -9.07
C LEU A 12 -30.08 25.94 -7.90
N TRP A 13 -30.52 26.21 -6.66
CA TRP A 13 -29.99 25.56 -5.48
C TRP A 13 -30.25 24.05 -5.48
N ALA A 14 -31.46 23.63 -5.88
CA ALA A 14 -31.80 22.21 -6.02
C ALA A 14 -30.95 21.53 -7.09
N PHE A 15 -30.72 22.17 -8.25
CA PHE A 15 -29.84 21.62 -9.28
C PHE A 15 -28.38 21.51 -8.82
N CYS A 16 -27.85 22.50 -8.10
CA CYS A 16 -26.49 22.40 -7.53
C CYS A 16 -26.36 21.22 -6.55
N VAL A 17 -27.32 21.05 -5.64
CA VAL A 17 -27.32 19.94 -4.66
C VAL A 17 -27.42 18.58 -5.36
N ILE A 18 -28.24 18.47 -6.41
CA ILE A 18 -28.35 17.23 -7.20
C ILE A 18 -27.04 16.96 -7.95
N ASN A 19 -26.38 17.99 -8.51
CA ASN A 19 -25.14 17.80 -9.26
C ASN A 19 -23.97 17.39 -8.34
N GLU A 20 -23.87 17.96 -7.14
CA GLU A 20 -22.88 17.59 -6.13
C GLU A 20 -23.06 16.14 -5.65
N THR A 21 -24.30 15.72 -5.38
CA THR A 21 -24.59 14.34 -4.94
C THR A 21 -24.29 13.30 -6.01
N ILE A 22 -24.60 13.60 -7.28
CA ILE A 22 -24.26 12.72 -8.41
C ILE A 22 -22.75 12.63 -8.59
N ALA A 23 -22.02 13.74 -8.48
CA ALA A 23 -20.56 13.74 -8.60
C ALA A 23 -19.88 12.93 -7.49
N SER A 24 -20.35 13.05 -6.24
CA SER A 24 -19.86 12.23 -5.12
C SER A 24 -20.12 10.75 -5.33
N ALA A 25 -21.31 10.35 -5.78
CA ALA A 25 -21.64 8.96 -6.05
C ALA A 25 -20.80 8.35 -7.19
N ILE A 26 -20.55 9.11 -8.27
CA ILE A 26 -19.68 8.68 -9.36
C ILE A 26 -18.23 8.51 -8.90
N LYS A 27 -17.75 9.39 -8.02
CA LYS A 27 -16.40 9.28 -7.45
C LYS A 27 -16.25 7.98 -6.64
N ILE A 28 -17.16 7.73 -5.71
CA ILE A 28 -17.16 6.54 -4.85
C ILE A 28 -17.16 5.26 -5.68
N THR A 29 -18.03 5.17 -6.68
CA THR A 29 -18.13 3.97 -7.54
C THR A 29 -16.87 3.72 -8.38
N LYS A 30 -16.21 4.78 -8.84
CA LYS A 30 -14.95 4.68 -9.59
C LYS A 30 -13.80 4.22 -8.69
N ASP A 31 -13.72 4.73 -7.47
CA ASP A 31 -12.65 4.39 -6.52
C ASP A 31 -12.78 2.94 -6.03
N ASP A 32 -13.99 2.45 -5.76
CA ASP A 32 -14.23 1.03 -5.46
C ASP A 32 -13.84 0.11 -6.62
N ALA A 33 -14.19 0.48 -7.85
CA ALA A 33 -13.79 -0.27 -9.04
C ALA A 33 -12.26 -0.28 -9.21
N TYR A 34 -11.59 0.85 -8.93
CA TYR A 34 -10.14 0.96 -8.98
C TYR A 34 -9.47 0.08 -7.92
N LYS A 35 -9.93 0.12 -6.67
CA LYS A 35 -9.42 -0.75 -5.58
C LYS A 35 -9.59 -2.24 -5.93
N LYS A 36 -10.72 -2.62 -6.52
CA LYS A 36 -10.96 -3.99 -6.98
C LYS A 36 -10.06 -4.41 -8.14
N LEU A 37 -9.77 -3.50 -9.07
CA LEU A 37 -8.82 -3.77 -10.16
C LEU A 37 -7.39 -3.91 -9.65
N LEU A 38 -7.01 -3.10 -8.66
CA LEU A 38 -5.71 -3.19 -8.00
C LEU A 38 -5.55 -4.52 -7.27
N SER A 39 -6.54 -4.94 -6.48
CA SER A 39 -6.44 -6.20 -5.74
C SER A 39 -6.29 -7.42 -6.67
N LEU A 40 -6.92 -7.41 -7.85
CA LEU A 40 -6.74 -8.45 -8.87
C LEU A 40 -5.36 -8.48 -9.52
N ARG A 41 -4.65 -7.34 -9.55
CA ARG A 41 -3.29 -7.23 -10.10
C ARG A 41 -2.21 -7.36 -9.04
N SER A 42 -2.59 -7.31 -7.77
CA SER A 42 -1.68 -7.46 -6.65
C SER A 42 -1.03 -8.83 -6.68
N LEU A 43 0.26 -8.87 -6.32
CA LEU A 43 0.90 -10.11 -5.93
C LEU A 43 0.14 -10.70 -4.72
N ALA A 44 0.03 -12.02 -4.66
CA ALA A 44 -0.56 -12.71 -3.51
C ALA A 44 0.36 -12.57 -2.28
N PHE A 45 -0.23 -12.28 -1.12
CA PHE A 45 0.43 -12.18 0.18
C PHE A 45 -0.53 -12.60 1.30
N GLU A 46 0.01 -12.89 2.48
CA GLU A 46 -0.76 -13.15 3.69
C GLU A 46 -0.73 -11.92 4.60
N ASP A 47 -1.87 -11.46 5.09
CA ASP A 47 -1.94 -10.40 6.09
C ASP A 47 -1.67 -10.98 7.49
N CYS A 48 -0.68 -10.43 8.18
CA CYS A 48 -0.24 -10.90 9.49
C CYS A 48 -0.71 -10.01 10.66
N GLY A 49 -1.64 -9.08 10.42
CA GLY A 49 -2.25 -8.24 11.46
C GLY A 49 -2.22 -6.75 11.15
N SER A 50 -2.57 -6.38 9.92
CA SER A 50 -2.62 -4.99 9.49
C SER A 50 -3.82 -4.24 10.10
N LEU A 51 -3.60 -2.99 10.50
CA LEU A 51 -4.68 -2.04 10.82
C LEU A 51 -5.22 -1.37 9.54
N TYR A 52 -4.32 -1.15 8.58
CA TYR A 52 -4.58 -0.53 7.29
C TYR A 52 -4.62 -1.58 6.18
N ASN A 53 -5.58 -1.44 5.27
CA ASN A 53 -5.77 -2.43 4.22
C ASN A 53 -4.73 -2.24 3.11
N VAL A 54 -3.98 -3.30 2.80
CA VAL A 54 -3.10 -3.32 1.64
C VAL A 54 -3.92 -3.64 0.39
N ASN A 55 -4.09 -2.64 -0.47
CA ASN A 55 -4.90 -2.76 -1.70
C ASN A 55 -4.11 -3.34 -2.87
N TYR A 56 -2.78 -3.14 -2.87
CA TYR A 56 -1.89 -3.61 -3.91
C TYR A 56 -0.48 -3.80 -3.39
N LEU A 57 0.11 -4.93 -3.73
CA LEU A 57 1.51 -5.24 -3.53
C LEU A 57 2.13 -5.62 -4.88
N ASN A 58 3.27 -5.02 -5.19
CA ASN A 58 4.08 -5.39 -6.34
C ASN A 58 5.52 -5.59 -5.91
N ILE A 59 6.08 -6.73 -6.29
CA ILE A 59 7.50 -7.03 -6.18
C ILE A 59 8.02 -7.15 -7.60
N GLU A 60 9.01 -6.33 -7.95
CA GLU A 60 9.59 -6.30 -9.29
C GLU A 60 10.05 -7.70 -9.72
N ASN A 61 9.75 -8.08 -10.96
CA ASN A 61 10.04 -9.40 -11.53
C ASN A 61 9.37 -10.60 -10.80
N CYS A 62 8.35 -10.37 -9.96
CA CYS A 62 7.56 -11.42 -9.35
C CYS A 62 6.05 -11.27 -9.66
N SER A 63 5.53 -12.16 -10.51
CA SER A 63 4.10 -12.21 -10.85
C SER A 63 3.33 -13.32 -10.13
N ARG A 64 4.04 -14.25 -9.48
CA ARG A 64 3.45 -15.36 -8.73
C ARG A 64 4.35 -15.75 -7.57
N VAL A 65 3.72 -16.20 -6.48
CA VAL A 65 4.43 -16.73 -5.32
C VAL A 65 4.79 -18.22 -5.49
N PRO A 66 5.91 -18.70 -4.93
CA PRO A 66 6.92 -17.92 -4.22
C PRO A 66 7.78 -17.06 -5.16
N CYS A 67 8.15 -15.86 -4.72
CA CYS A 67 9.04 -14.99 -5.50
C CYS A 67 10.47 -15.51 -5.53
N SER A 68 11.08 -15.55 -6.71
CA SER A 68 12.49 -15.89 -6.88
C SER A 68 13.36 -14.67 -6.59
N MET A 69 14.17 -14.72 -5.55
CA MET A 69 15.01 -13.62 -5.08
C MET A 69 16.48 -14.02 -5.22
N ALA A 70 17.16 -13.54 -6.27
CA ALA A 70 18.56 -13.87 -6.51
C ALA A 70 19.48 -13.17 -5.50
N ARG A 71 20.51 -13.86 -5.03
CA ARG A 71 21.57 -13.25 -4.21
C ARG A 71 22.26 -12.13 -4.99
N ASP A 72 22.80 -11.16 -4.24
CA ASP A 72 23.44 -9.96 -4.78
C ASP A 72 22.55 -9.16 -5.74
N SER A 73 21.23 -9.32 -5.62
CA SER A 73 20.25 -8.56 -6.39
C SER A 73 19.47 -7.58 -5.52
N THR A 74 18.95 -6.56 -6.18
CA THR A 74 18.10 -5.54 -5.58
C THR A 74 16.75 -5.58 -6.25
N VAL A 75 15.68 -5.68 -5.46
CA VAL A 75 14.31 -5.84 -5.97
C VAL A 75 13.43 -4.74 -5.39
N LYS A 76 12.71 -4.02 -6.26
CA LYS A 76 11.78 -2.98 -5.81
C LYS A 76 10.46 -3.58 -5.33
N VAL A 77 10.02 -3.16 -4.15
CA VAL A 77 8.70 -3.43 -3.59
C VAL A 77 7.89 -2.15 -3.58
N THR A 78 6.65 -2.22 -4.05
CA THR A 78 5.71 -1.09 -4.07
C THR A 78 4.40 -1.52 -3.43
N VAL A 79 3.92 -0.71 -2.50
CA VAL A 79 2.70 -0.97 -1.75
C VAL A 79 1.74 0.20 -1.95
N LEU A 80 0.47 -0.12 -2.22
CA LEU A 80 -0.63 0.84 -2.06
C LEU A 80 -1.55 0.33 -0.96
N PHE A 81 -1.92 1.22 -0.05
CA PHE A 81 -2.74 0.89 1.11
C PHE A 81 -3.76 2.00 1.39
N ASP A 82 -4.79 1.66 2.17
CA ASP A 82 -5.81 2.59 2.66
C ASP A 82 -5.52 2.92 4.13
N ASP A 83 -5.32 4.19 4.45
CA ASP A 83 -5.11 4.66 5.82
C ASP A 83 -6.43 4.90 6.57
N ASN A 84 -7.56 4.54 5.98
CA ASN A 84 -8.92 4.73 6.48
C ASN A 84 -9.22 6.21 6.81
N GLY A 85 -8.57 7.15 6.10
CA GLY A 85 -8.75 8.58 6.32
C GLY A 85 -8.01 9.14 7.54
N ASN A 86 -7.12 8.36 8.18
CA ASN A 86 -6.34 8.83 9.32
C ASN A 86 -5.20 9.79 8.94
N GLY A 87 -4.92 9.95 7.64
CA GLY A 87 -3.92 10.91 7.16
C GLY A 87 -2.50 10.54 7.56
N VAL A 88 -2.15 9.25 7.54
CA VAL A 88 -0.83 8.81 7.97
C VAL A 88 0.27 9.44 7.10
N SER A 89 1.29 9.97 7.77
CA SER A 89 2.44 10.64 7.14
C SER A 89 3.79 10.01 7.53
N PHE A 90 3.79 9.11 8.50
CA PHE A 90 5.00 8.45 8.99
C PHE A 90 4.77 6.94 9.09
N LEU A 91 5.73 6.16 8.60
CA LEU A 91 5.78 4.72 8.73
C LEU A 91 7.24 4.30 8.93
N LYS A 92 7.54 3.66 10.05
CA LYS A 92 8.84 2.99 10.25
C LYS A 92 8.77 1.59 9.67
N HIS A 93 9.68 1.23 8.78
CA HIS A 93 9.66 -0.08 8.14
C HIS A 93 10.62 -1.07 8.80
N GLU A 94 10.15 -2.29 9.00
CA GLU A 94 10.95 -3.41 9.48
C GLU A 94 10.68 -4.62 8.58
N VAL A 95 11.72 -5.07 7.88
CA VAL A 95 11.61 -6.17 6.91
C VAL A 95 12.53 -7.30 7.33
N ARG A 96 12.00 -8.52 7.32
CA ARG A 96 12.69 -9.71 7.82
C ARG A 96 12.55 -10.86 6.84
N TRP A 97 13.66 -11.55 6.61
CA TRP A 97 13.66 -12.89 6.04
C TRP A 97 13.31 -13.88 7.14
N VAL A 98 12.29 -14.70 6.92
CA VAL A 98 11.80 -15.71 7.84
C VAL A 98 11.95 -17.08 7.20
N PHE A 99 13.01 -17.78 7.58
CA PHE A 99 13.24 -19.19 7.24
C PHE A 99 12.98 -20.06 8.48
N THR A 100 12.73 -21.35 8.29
CA THR A 100 12.38 -22.29 9.37
C THR A 100 13.30 -22.23 10.58
N TYR A 101 14.60 -21.99 10.38
CA TYR A 101 15.62 -21.97 11.45
C TYR A 101 16.42 -20.67 11.51
N LEU A 102 16.09 -19.69 10.67
CA LEU A 102 16.84 -18.44 10.56
C LEU A 102 15.88 -17.27 10.36
N LYS A 103 15.99 -16.27 11.22
CA LYS A 103 15.35 -14.97 11.02
C LYS A 103 16.45 -13.93 10.94
N SER A 104 16.42 -13.13 9.88
CA SER A 104 17.40 -12.08 9.66
C SER A 104 16.73 -10.85 9.08
N GLU A 105 17.21 -9.67 9.42
CA GLU A 105 16.73 -8.43 8.83
C GLU A 105 17.07 -8.38 7.33
N ALA A 106 16.16 -7.80 6.55
CA ALA A 106 16.38 -7.51 5.14
C ALA A 106 16.83 -6.06 5.00
N ALA A 107 17.90 -5.83 4.26
CA ALA A 107 18.38 -4.49 3.99
C ALA A 107 17.46 -3.80 2.97
N ILE A 108 16.87 -2.67 3.37
CA ILE A 108 16.01 -1.85 2.50
C ILE A 108 16.64 -0.49 2.22
N SER A 109 16.44 0.03 1.00
CA SER A 109 16.93 1.34 0.60
C SER A 109 16.07 2.02 -0.48
N PRO A 110 15.68 3.29 -0.32
CA PRO A 110 15.68 4.00 0.96
C PRO A 110 14.76 3.28 1.97
N ASP A 111 15.01 3.41 3.27
CA ASP A 111 13.96 3.10 4.23
C ASP A 111 12.83 4.11 3.98
N PRO A 112 11.64 3.68 3.56
CA PRO A 112 10.57 4.61 3.29
C PRO A 112 10.31 5.41 4.57
N CYS A 113 10.36 6.73 4.49
CA CYS A 113 10.08 7.61 5.63
C CYS A 113 11.16 7.68 6.74
N ASP A 114 12.41 7.29 6.48
CA ASP A 114 13.52 7.52 7.43
C ASP A 114 13.81 9.02 7.59
N GLY A 115 13.09 9.65 8.51
CA GLY A 115 13.18 11.08 8.83
C GLY A 115 12.45 12.03 7.88
N ASP A 116 11.78 11.51 6.83
CA ASP A 116 10.98 12.31 5.90
C ASP A 116 9.48 12.03 6.04
N HIS A 117 8.72 13.05 6.44
CA HIS A 117 7.25 12.99 6.57
C HIS A 117 6.52 13.02 5.22
N ASN A 118 7.22 13.15 4.08
CA ASN A 118 6.64 13.23 2.72
C ASN A 118 6.92 12.00 1.84
N CYS A 119 7.47 10.93 2.42
CA CYS A 119 7.73 9.65 1.78
C CYS A 119 6.47 8.92 1.26
N ILE A 120 5.31 9.18 1.88
CA ILE A 120 4.03 8.55 1.54
C ILE A 120 3.36 9.38 0.44
N LEU A 121 3.21 8.78 -0.72
CA LEU A 121 2.56 9.41 -1.86
C LEU A 121 1.05 9.21 -1.80
N ASN A 122 0.30 10.26 -2.07
CA ASN A 122 -1.14 10.16 -2.28
C ASN A 122 -1.40 9.68 -3.72
N VAL A 123 -2.09 8.54 -3.85
CA VAL A 123 -2.49 7.96 -5.14
C VAL A 123 -4.00 7.73 -5.12
N ASN A 124 -4.74 8.65 -5.72
CA ASN A 124 -6.21 8.74 -5.59
C ASN A 124 -6.62 8.82 -4.11
N GLU A 125 -7.49 7.92 -3.66
CA GLU A 125 -7.90 7.78 -2.25
C GLU A 125 -7.05 6.79 -1.46
N SER A 126 -5.91 6.36 -2.00
CA SER A 126 -4.96 5.47 -1.32
C SER A 126 -3.63 6.17 -1.10
N LYS A 127 -2.82 5.57 -0.24
CA LYS A 127 -1.46 5.95 0.06
C LYS A 127 -0.51 4.95 -0.59
N SER A 128 0.70 5.38 -0.92
CA SER A 128 1.71 4.50 -1.50
C SER A 128 3.10 4.77 -0.94
N TYR A 129 3.86 3.70 -0.75
CA TYR A 129 5.31 3.76 -0.53
C TYR A 129 6.00 2.69 -1.38
N TRP A 130 7.31 2.82 -1.50
CA TRP A 130 8.16 1.81 -2.13
C TRP A 130 9.52 1.77 -1.44
N ALA A 131 10.18 0.62 -1.49
CA ALA A 131 11.58 0.49 -1.12
C ALA A 131 12.25 -0.54 -2.02
N ASN A 132 13.58 -0.48 -2.14
CA ASN A 132 14.33 -1.59 -2.71
C ASN A 132 14.82 -2.51 -1.60
N ILE A 133 14.68 -3.82 -1.78
CA ILE A 133 15.26 -4.83 -0.90
C ILE A 133 16.54 -5.35 -1.55
N TYR A 134 17.65 -5.33 -0.82
CA TYR A 134 18.87 -6.02 -1.22
C TYR A 134 18.91 -7.44 -0.64
N VAL A 135 19.09 -8.43 -1.53
CA VAL A 135 19.17 -9.84 -1.19
C VAL A 135 20.64 -10.21 -0.94
N ASN A 136 21.02 -10.25 0.33
CA ASN A 136 22.41 -10.50 0.73
C ASN A 136 22.91 -11.88 0.25
N SER A 137 24.13 -11.95 -0.30
CA SER A 137 24.78 -13.18 -0.77
C SER A 137 24.97 -14.26 0.29
N THR A 138 24.98 -13.90 1.56
CA THR A 138 25.10 -14.84 2.68
C THR A 138 23.79 -15.58 3.01
N LEU A 139 22.64 -15.12 2.49
CA LEU A 139 21.34 -15.76 2.75
C LEU A 139 21.30 -17.16 2.15
N PRO A 140 20.86 -18.21 2.86
CA PRO A 140 20.82 -19.58 2.33
C PRO A 140 19.87 -19.71 1.12
N VAL A 141 20.26 -20.51 0.12
CA VAL A 141 19.38 -20.87 -1.02
C VAL A 141 18.31 -21.83 -0.52
N MET A 142 17.18 -21.28 -0.12
CA MET A 142 16.05 -22.05 0.41
C MET A 142 14.73 -21.27 0.28
N LYS A 143 13.63 -21.97 0.55
CA LYS A 143 12.30 -21.38 0.67
C LYS A 143 12.13 -20.77 2.05
N GLY A 144 11.39 -19.67 2.12
CA GLY A 144 10.94 -19.04 3.34
C GLY A 144 9.93 -17.97 3.01
N SER A 145 9.91 -16.94 3.84
CA SER A 145 9.03 -15.80 3.65
C SER A 145 9.76 -14.48 3.86
N MET A 146 9.27 -13.46 3.18
CA MET A 146 9.60 -12.07 3.45
C MET A 146 8.46 -11.47 4.27
N LEU A 147 8.73 -11.14 5.52
CA LEU A 147 7.81 -10.46 6.42
C LEU A 147 8.09 -8.97 6.37
N TRP A 148 7.06 -8.17 6.10
CA TRP A 148 7.14 -6.72 6.03
C TRP A 148 6.18 -6.10 7.04
N GLU A 149 6.72 -5.27 7.93
CA GLU A 149 5.95 -4.51 8.91
C GLU A 149 6.20 -3.01 8.71
N ALA A 150 5.11 -2.22 8.74
CA ALA A 150 5.19 -0.77 8.79
C ALA A 150 4.50 -0.29 10.06
N LYS A 151 5.22 0.48 10.88
CA LYS A 151 4.83 0.88 12.23
C LYS A 151 4.65 2.38 12.33
N ASP A 152 3.78 2.82 13.25
CA ASP A 152 3.72 4.23 13.64
C ASP A 152 4.87 4.62 14.60
N GLU A 153 4.87 5.88 15.03
CA GLU A 153 5.82 6.44 16.01
C GLU A 153 5.79 5.72 17.37
N ASN A 154 4.69 5.04 17.70
CA ASN A 154 4.51 4.29 18.95
C ASN A 154 4.87 2.80 18.80
N ASN A 155 5.52 2.40 17.70
CA ASN A 155 5.81 1.01 17.33
C ASN A 155 4.56 0.11 17.17
N LYS A 156 3.39 0.70 16.89
CA LYS A 156 2.20 -0.08 16.58
C LYS A 156 2.22 -0.48 15.11
N ASN A 157 2.03 -1.77 14.83
CA ASN A 157 1.91 -2.28 13.46
C ASN A 157 0.65 -1.69 12.79
N LEU A 158 0.88 -0.91 11.73
CA LEU A 158 -0.18 -0.36 10.88
C LEU A 158 -0.38 -1.25 9.65
N ILE A 159 0.70 -1.77 9.08
CA ILE A 159 0.68 -2.68 7.93
C ILE A 159 1.59 -3.88 8.26
N CYS A 160 1.12 -5.09 7.97
CA CYS A 160 1.82 -6.35 8.16
C CYS A 160 1.47 -7.30 7.02
N PHE A 161 2.45 -7.70 6.20
CA PHE A 161 2.21 -8.76 5.23
C PHE A 161 3.40 -9.70 5.08
N GLU A 162 3.10 -10.94 4.71
CA GLU A 162 4.07 -12.00 4.47
C GLU A 162 3.97 -12.51 3.02
N VAL A 163 5.12 -12.60 2.34
CA VAL A 163 5.21 -13.10 0.97
C VAL A 163 6.11 -14.33 0.94
N PRO A 164 5.64 -15.47 0.41
CA PRO A 164 6.51 -16.63 0.19
C PRO A 164 7.62 -16.29 -0.80
N VAL A 165 8.86 -16.62 -0.46
CA VAL A 165 10.04 -16.39 -1.29
C VAL A 165 10.91 -17.65 -1.40
N VAL A 166 11.70 -17.69 -2.47
CA VAL A 166 12.79 -18.64 -2.63
C VAL A 166 14.06 -17.85 -2.97
N ILE A 167 15.07 -17.97 -2.11
CA ILE A 167 16.38 -17.38 -2.38
C ILE A 167 17.07 -18.25 -3.44
N THR A 168 17.57 -17.63 -4.50
CA THR A 168 18.35 -18.29 -5.55
C THR A 168 19.78 -17.77 -5.57
N MET A 169 20.66 -18.47 -6.29
CA MET A 169 21.98 -17.95 -6.62
C MET A 169 21.86 -16.70 -7.48
#